data_AF-A0A8T4VR53-F1
#
_entry.id   AF-A0A8T4VR53-F1
#
_cell.length_a   1.000
_cell.length_b   1.000
_cell.length_c   1.000
_cell.angle_alpha   90.00
_cell.angle_beta   90.00
_cell.angle_gamma   90.00
#
_symmetry.space_group_name_H-M   'P 1'
#
loop_
_entity.id
_entity.type
_entity.pdbx_description
1 polymer ?
#
loop_
_entity_poly.entity_id
_entity_poly.type
_entity_poly.pdbx_seq_one_letter_code
_entity_poly.pdbx_strand_id
1 'polypeptide(L)'
;KKQKMFHQECRANIGIIAGAGRLEKPFYKAGNKFYAKLKKNKLYPIVAGSSMNATDHPFGNSRSSRKSKARPAPHNAPPGRNVGMIRPRRTGRKK
;
A
#
# COMPACT_ATOMS: atom_id res chain seq x y z
N LYS A 1 -13.39 -10.67 11.47
CA LYS A 1 -12.00 -10.99 11.90
C LYS A 1 -11.69 -12.42 11.43
N LYS A 2 -10.46 -12.73 11.01
CA LYS A 2 -10.11 -14.09 10.55
C LYS A 2 -9.77 -14.95 11.77
N GLN A 3 -10.45 -16.08 11.94
CA GLN A 3 -10.07 -17.09 12.94
C GLN A 3 -8.89 -17.90 12.38
N LYS A 4 -7.91 -18.24 13.23
CA LYS A 4 -6.74 -19.04 12.88
C LYS A 4 -6.51 -20.07 13.98
N MET A 5 -6.27 -21.32 13.59
CA MET A 5 -5.90 -22.39 14.52
C MET A 5 -4.40 -22.32 14.83
N PHE A 6 -4.05 -22.59 16.08
CA PHE A 6 -2.67 -22.62 16.57
C PHE A 6 -2.43 -23.92 17.33
N HIS A 7 -1.16 -24.33 17.42
CA HIS A 7 -0.75 -25.44 18.28
C HIS A 7 -0.93 -25.05 19.76
N GLN A 8 -1.27 -26.01 20.63
CA GLN A 8 -1.56 -25.75 22.04
C GLN A 8 -0.33 -25.23 22.82
N GLU A 9 0.87 -25.56 22.36
CA GLU A 9 2.13 -25.12 22.96
C GLU A 9 2.56 -23.70 22.53
N CYS A 10 1.83 -23.04 21.62
CA CYS A 10 2.13 -21.67 21.22
C CYS A 10 1.94 -20.72 22.41
N ARG A 11 2.99 -19.98 22.77
CA ARG A 11 2.95 -19.00 23.86
C ARG A 11 2.41 -17.65 23.38
N ALA A 12 1.72 -16.95 24.27
CA ALA A 12 1.25 -15.59 24.05
C ALA A 12 1.33 -14.79 25.35
N ASN A 13 1.49 -13.47 25.22
CA ASN A 13 1.43 -12.55 26.35
C ASN A 13 0.00 -12.06 26.55
N ILE A 14 -0.47 -12.07 27.79
CA ILE A 14 -1.79 -11.56 28.16
C ILE A 14 -1.73 -10.03 28.21
N GLY A 15 -2.59 -9.36 27.43
CA GLY A 15 -2.71 -7.90 27.44
C GLY A 15 -2.76 -7.25 26.06
N ILE A 16 -2.71 -5.92 26.04
CA ILE A 16 -2.69 -5.09 24.82
C ILE A 16 -1.28 -4.52 24.67
N ILE A 17 -0.78 -4.42 23.43
CA ILE A 17 0.52 -3.83 23.14
C ILE A 17 0.51 -2.34 23.52
N ALA A 18 1.56 -1.88 24.22
CA ALA A 18 1.72 -0.47 24.59
C ALA A 18 1.88 0.46 23.36
N GLY A 19 1.65 1.76 23.54
CA GLY A 19 1.76 2.75 22.46
C GLY A 19 0.58 2.77 21.48
N ALA A 20 -0.58 2.29 21.92
CA ALA A 20 -1.84 2.52 21.22
C ALA A 20 -2.10 4.04 21.03
N GLY A 21 -2.86 4.42 19.99
CA GLY A 21 -3.14 5.83 19.69
C GLY A 21 -2.05 6.57 18.89
N ARG A 22 -0.86 5.99 18.67
CA ARG A 22 0.24 6.61 17.88
C ARG A 22 -0.18 7.10 16.48
N LEU A 23 -1.22 6.51 15.87
CA LEU A 23 -1.73 6.88 14.55
C LEU A 23 -2.78 8.01 14.58
N GLU A 24 -3.28 8.39 15.75
CA GLU A 24 -4.30 9.45 15.88
C GLU A 24 -3.71 10.82 15.57
N LYS A 25 -2.47 11.07 15.99
CA LYS A 25 -1.73 12.28 15.63
C LYS A 25 -1.31 12.24 14.16
N PRO A 26 -1.77 13.17 13.30
CA PRO A 26 -1.34 13.22 11.91
C PRO A 26 0.13 13.64 11.80
N PHE A 27 0.80 13.23 10.72
CA PHE A 27 2.19 13.62 10.46
C PHE A 27 2.37 15.13 10.22
N TYR A 28 1.32 15.81 9.76
CA TYR A 28 1.23 17.23 9.41
C TYR A 28 2.17 17.67 8.28
N LYS A 29 3.50 17.53 8.44
CA LYS A 29 4.52 17.92 7.46
C LYS A 29 5.24 16.73 6.83
N ALA A 30 5.74 16.94 5.61
CA ALA A 30 6.51 15.93 4.86
C ALA A 30 7.80 15.49 5.57
N GLY A 31 8.50 16.40 6.27
CA GLY A 31 9.73 16.08 7.00
C GLY A 31 9.53 15.04 8.12
N ASN A 32 8.41 15.10 8.83
CA ASN A 32 8.08 14.10 9.86
C ASN A 32 7.88 12.71 9.23
N LYS A 33 7.26 12.67 8.05
CA LYS A 33 7.05 11.42 7.30
C LYS A 33 8.36 10.87 6.73
N PHE A 34 9.27 11.75 6.29
CA PHE A 34 10.61 11.37 5.83
C PHE A 34 11.37 10.61 6.92
N TYR A 35 11.53 11.19 8.12
CA TYR A 35 12.22 10.51 9.22
C TYR A 35 11.54 9.20 9.64
N ALA A 36 10.21 9.14 9.61
CA ALA A 36 9.47 7.92 9.92
C ALA A 36 9.67 6.81 8.87
N LYS A 37 9.95 7.15 7.60
CA LYS A 37 10.20 6.20 6.51
C LYS A 37 11.67 5.80 6.42
N LEU A 38 12.59 6.73 6.70
CA LEU A 38 14.02 6.49 6.80
C LEU A 38 14.32 5.39 7.83
N LYS A 39 13.76 5.51 9.04
CA LYS A 39 13.89 4.49 10.11
C LYS A 39 13.35 3.11 9.74
N LYS A 40 12.50 3.01 8.72
CA LYS A 40 11.91 1.75 8.23
C LYS A 40 12.58 1.23 6.96
N ASN A 41 13.60 1.93 6.46
CA ASN A 41 14.22 1.67 5.16
C ASN A 41 13.19 1.51 4.03
N LYS A 42 12.23 2.44 3.96
CA LYS A 42 11.20 2.46 2.91
C LYS A 42 11.37 3.68 2.03
N LEU A 43 11.34 3.45 0.71
CA LEU A 43 11.37 4.51 -0.29
C LEU A 43 10.30 5.57 -0.01
N TYR A 44 10.75 6.83 0.03
CA TYR A 44 9.90 8.01 0.19
C TYR A 44 10.64 9.22 -0.41
N PRO A 45 9.97 10.10 -1.17
CA PRO A 45 8.55 10.07 -1.58
C PRO A 45 8.24 8.97 -2.61
N ILE A 46 6.95 8.66 -2.80
CA ILE A 46 6.49 7.70 -3.81
C ILE A 46 5.85 8.49 -4.95
N VAL A 47 6.36 8.31 -6.16
CA VAL A 47 5.80 8.91 -7.38
C VAL A 47 4.62 8.07 -7.87
N ALA A 48 3.54 8.73 -8.29
CA ALA A 48 2.39 8.03 -8.85
C ALA A 48 2.74 7.43 -10.21
N GLY A 49 2.41 6.17 -10.45
CA GLY A 49 2.70 5.49 -11.73
C GLY A 49 2.01 6.11 -12.95
N SER A 50 0.99 6.95 -12.75
CA SER A 50 0.36 7.74 -13.82
C SER A 50 1.16 8.97 -14.24
N SER A 51 2.06 9.44 -13.37
CA SER A 51 2.93 10.59 -13.60
C SER A 51 4.29 10.18 -14.18
N MET A 52 4.48 8.88 -14.44
CA MET A 52 5.68 8.33 -15.06
C MET A 52 5.47 8.22 -16.58
N ASN A 53 6.58 8.05 -17.31
CA ASN A 53 6.52 7.73 -18.74
C ASN A 53 5.99 6.31 -18.97
N ALA A 54 5.50 6.04 -20.18
CA ALA A 54 4.98 4.72 -20.56
C ALA A 54 6.06 3.62 -20.51
N THR A 55 7.34 3.98 -20.55
CA THR A 55 8.48 3.07 -20.42
C THR A 55 8.61 2.50 -19.01
N ASP A 56 8.37 3.33 -18.00
CA ASP A 56 8.72 3.02 -16.62
C ASP A 56 7.56 2.37 -15.87
N HIS A 57 6.32 2.64 -16.29
CA HIS A 57 5.13 2.12 -15.64
C HIS A 57 4.00 1.81 -16.63
N PRO A 58 3.25 0.71 -16.47
CA PRO A 58 2.09 0.38 -17.32
C PRO A 58 0.97 1.43 -17.31
N PHE A 59 0.97 2.33 -16.32
CA PHE A 59 0.01 3.43 -16.20
C PHE A 59 0.56 4.77 -16.68
N GLY A 60 1.83 4.80 -17.10
CA GLY A 60 2.47 6.00 -17.60
C GLY A 60 1.77 6.52 -18.86
N ASN A 61 1.68 7.84 -18.98
CA ASN A 61 0.98 8.50 -20.07
C ASN A 61 1.75 9.73 -20.54
N SER A 62 1.41 10.25 -21.72
CA SER A 62 1.97 11.49 -22.24
C SER A 62 1.28 12.75 -21.73
N ARG A 63 0.16 12.60 -21.00
CA ARG A 63 -0.68 13.70 -20.51
C ARG A 63 -1.21 13.40 -19.12
N SER A 64 -0.65 14.08 -18.12
CA SER A 64 -0.98 13.89 -16.70
C SER A 64 -2.47 14.05 -16.36
N SER A 65 -3.24 14.83 -17.14
CA SER A 65 -4.67 15.04 -16.94
C SER A 65 -5.55 13.85 -17.35
N ARG A 66 -5.04 12.96 -18.22
CA ARG A 66 -5.81 11.80 -18.68
C ARG A 66 -5.80 10.73 -17.59
N LYS A 67 -6.98 10.26 -17.18
CA LYS A 67 -7.12 9.15 -16.24
C LYS A 67 -6.27 7.97 -16.71
N SER A 68 -5.49 7.41 -15.80
CA SER A 68 -4.66 6.23 -16.09
C SER A 68 -5.55 5.07 -16.55
N LYS A 69 -5.01 4.18 -17.37
CA LYS A 69 -5.65 2.90 -17.73
C LYS A 69 -5.62 1.90 -16.54
N ALA A 70 -5.78 2.40 -15.32
CA ALA A 70 -5.74 1.62 -14.10
C ALA A 70 -6.98 0.72 -14.02
N ARG A 71 -6.83 -0.49 -14.54
CA ARG A 71 -7.78 -1.59 -14.37
C ARG A 71 -7.23 -2.54 -13.30
N PRO A 72 -8.11 -3.28 -12.59
CA PRO A 72 -7.71 -4.41 -11.78
C PRO A 72 -6.75 -5.32 -12.54
N ALA A 73 -5.60 -5.63 -11.94
CA ALA A 73 -4.67 -6.58 -12.54
C ALA A 73 -5.28 -7.99 -12.51
N PRO A 74 -5.18 -8.76 -13.61
CA PRO A 74 -5.66 -10.14 -13.63
C PRO A 74 -4.85 -11.01 -12.66
N HIS A 75 -5.43 -12.12 -12.22
CA HIS A 75 -4.84 -12.96 -11.17
C HIS A 75 -3.43 -13.46 -11.50
N ASN A 76 -3.21 -13.80 -12.77
CA ASN A 76 -1.98 -14.39 -13.29
C ASN A 76 -1.15 -13.36 -14.08
N ALA A 77 -1.28 -12.07 -13.77
CA ALA A 77 -0.44 -11.04 -14.39
C ALA A 77 1.06 -11.30 -14.10
N PRO A 78 1.94 -11.20 -15.11
CA PRO A 78 3.39 -11.33 -14.91
C PRO A 78 3.94 -10.15 -14.08
N PRO A 79 5.15 -10.30 -13.51
CA PRO A 79 5.86 -9.18 -12.87
C PRO A 79 6.00 -8.00 -13.85
N GLY A 80 5.91 -6.78 -13.35
CA GLY A 80 5.86 -5.55 -14.16
C GLY A 80 4.46 -5.17 -14.64
N ARG A 81 3.61 -6.13 -15.01
CA ARG A 81 2.19 -5.86 -15.37
C ARG A 81 1.24 -5.94 -14.16
N ASN A 82 1.63 -6.66 -13.12
CA ASN A 82 0.85 -6.83 -11.88
C ASN A 82 0.92 -5.58 -10.97
N VAL A 83 0.31 -4.47 -11.41
CA VAL A 83 0.34 -3.16 -10.73
C VAL A 83 -1.07 -2.61 -10.48
N GLY A 84 -1.22 -1.69 -9.52
CA GLY A 84 -2.50 -1.09 -9.17
C GLY A 84 -3.33 -1.95 -8.20
N MET A 85 -4.61 -2.16 -8.50
CA MET A 85 -5.47 -3.01 -7.68
C MET A 85 -5.17 -4.48 -8.01
N ILE A 86 -4.38 -5.14 -7.15
CA ILE A 86 -3.98 -6.53 -7.33
C ILE A 86 -5.07 -7.45 -6.78
N ARG A 87 -5.63 -8.31 -7.66
CA ARG A 87 -6.61 -9.35 -7.30
C ARG A 87 -7.79 -8.83 -6.44
N PRO A 88 -8.43 -7.69 -6.79
CA PRO A 88 -9.52 -7.18 -5.99
C PRO A 88 -10.77 -8.05 -6.16
N ARG A 89 -11.43 -8.40 -5.04
CA ARG A 89 -12.77 -9.02 -5.09
C ARG A 89 -13.88 -7.99 -5.37
N ARG A 90 -13.62 -6.72 -5.04
CA ARG A 90 -14.51 -5.56 -5.24
C ARG A 90 -13.66 -4.31 -5.38
N THR A 91 -14.13 -3.34 -6.16
CA THR A 91 -13.54 -2.00 -6.27
C THR A 91 -14.48 -0.93 -5.69
N GLY A 92 -13.95 0.26 -5.39
CA GLY A 92 -14.71 1.37 -4.84
C GLY A 92 -14.92 1.34 -3.32
N ARG A 93 -15.70 2.29 -2.80
CA ARG A 93 -15.97 2.42 -1.37
C ARG A 93 -16.86 1.26 -0.90
N LYS A 94 -16.46 0.61 0.20
CA LYS A 94 -17.32 -0.32 0.93
C LYS A 94 -18.41 0.50 1.63
N LYS A 95 -19.67 0.18 1.36
CA LYS A 95 -20.79 0.58 2.21
C LYS A 95 -20.80 -0.36 3.41
#